data_AF-A0AAU1W4S8-F1
#
_entry.id   AF-A0AAU1W4S8-F1
#
_cell.length_a   1.000
_cell.length_b   1.000
_cell.length_c   1.000
_cell.angle_alpha   90.00
_cell.angle_beta   90.00
_cell.angle_gamma   90.00
#
_symmetry.space_group_name_H-M   'P 1'
#
loop_
_entity.id
_entity.type
_entity.pdbx_description
1 polymer ?
#
loop_
_entity_poly.entity_id
_entity_poly.type
_entity_poly.pdbx_seq_one_letter_code
_entity_poly.pdbx_strand_id
1 'polypeptide(L)'
;MGILPRFDGGKAKLRAHDVEPKPDPAVVAQQVVRELVLPDPVIRTSPDEKHAQLVRVPTWMWLDRAMWKPVAKTAKVPGVSVTATATPRSATWRMGDGETEVCEGSGTPYSSKFVADSSSPDCGHTYMRSSAGQPDDAYTVSVTVTWDVEWRGGGEQGVIPGLQTQAQMPLRVAEAQALVTA
;
A
#
# COMPACT_ATOMS: atom_id res chain seq x y z
N MET A 1 70.16 48.09 29.77
CA MET A 1 68.71 48.33 29.67
C MET A 1 68.27 47.86 28.28
N GLY A 2 67.79 46.63 28.14
CA GLY A 2 67.42 46.05 26.84
C GLY A 2 66.61 44.79 27.08
N ILE A 3 65.31 44.91 26.87
CA ILE A 3 64.25 44.01 27.32
C ILE A 3 64.17 42.82 26.36
N LEU A 4 64.23 41.59 26.91
CA LEU A 4 63.87 40.36 26.20
C LEU A 4 62.34 40.35 25.99
N PRO A 5 61.82 40.22 24.75
CA PRO A 5 60.40 39.95 24.56
C PRO A 5 60.08 38.50 24.99
N ARG A 6 59.05 38.40 25.82
CA ARG A 6 58.49 37.16 26.36
C ARG A 6 57.84 36.32 25.25
N PHE A 7 58.09 35.02 25.27
CA PHE A 7 57.28 34.03 24.57
C PHE A 7 55.95 33.87 25.30
N ASP A 8 54.85 34.40 24.74
CA ASP A 8 53.51 33.99 25.14
C ASP A 8 53.08 32.81 24.27
N GLY A 9 53.26 31.61 24.84
CA GLY A 9 52.66 30.38 24.36
C GLY A 9 51.15 30.44 24.50
N GLY A 10 50.51 31.06 23.50
CA GLY A 10 49.07 30.98 23.30
C GLY A 10 48.68 29.53 23.01
N LYS A 11 48.32 28.79 24.05
CA LYS A 11 47.59 27.53 23.92
C LYS A 11 46.35 27.84 23.08
N ALA A 12 46.33 27.39 21.83
CA ALA A 12 45.11 27.27 21.07
C ALA A 12 44.19 26.36 21.89
N LYS A 13 43.26 26.96 22.63
CA LYS A 13 42.11 26.24 23.16
C LYS A 13 41.45 25.61 21.94
N LEU A 14 41.50 24.28 21.84
CA LEU A 14 40.50 23.53 21.09
C LEU A 14 39.17 24.06 21.57
N ARG A 15 38.55 24.97 20.80
CA ARG A 15 37.13 25.24 20.99
C ARG A 15 36.46 23.88 20.77
N ALA A 16 35.39 23.63 21.51
CA ALA A 16 34.44 22.60 21.15
C ALA A 16 33.86 22.97 19.77
N HIS A 17 34.65 22.74 18.72
CA HIS A 17 34.33 23.01 17.34
C HIS A 17 33.52 21.81 16.87
N ASP A 18 32.23 22.10 16.72
CA ASP A 18 31.38 21.52 15.68
C ASP A 18 31.04 20.04 15.87
N VAL A 19 30.47 19.70 17.03
CA VAL A 19 29.51 18.58 17.05
C VAL A 19 28.27 19.11 16.33
N GLU A 20 28.20 18.91 15.03
CA GLU A 20 26.99 19.13 14.27
C GLU A 20 25.87 18.31 14.95
N PRO A 21 24.74 18.94 15.33
CA PRO A 21 23.67 18.22 16.01
C PRO A 21 23.20 17.10 15.09
N LYS A 22 23.21 15.87 15.63
CA LYS A 22 22.75 14.71 14.87
C LYS A 22 21.30 14.93 14.44
N PRO A 23 20.93 14.57 13.19
CA PRO A 23 19.55 14.65 12.75
C PRO A 23 18.62 13.84 13.67
N ASP A 24 17.44 14.38 13.97
CA ASP A 24 16.39 13.69 14.69
C ASP A 24 15.95 12.42 13.91
N PRO A 25 16.05 11.21 14.51
CA PRO A 25 15.64 9.97 13.86
C PRO A 25 14.19 9.98 13.34
N ALA A 26 13.26 10.65 14.02
CA ALA A 26 11.87 10.74 13.59
C ALA A 26 11.72 11.57 12.31
N VAL A 27 12.51 12.65 12.16
CA VAL A 27 12.54 13.46 10.94
C VAL A 27 13.12 12.65 9.77
N VAL A 28 14.22 11.91 10.01
CA VAL A 28 14.81 11.01 9.02
C VAL A 28 13.82 9.89 8.66
N ALA A 29 13.07 9.36 9.61
CA ALA A 29 12.04 8.35 9.36
C ALA A 29 10.96 8.85 8.40
N GLN A 30 10.42 10.06 8.63
CA GLN A 30 9.44 10.65 7.72
C GLN A 30 10.00 10.83 6.30
N GLN A 31 11.29 11.17 6.17
CA GLN A 31 11.92 11.24 4.86
C GLN A 31 12.00 9.86 4.20
N VAL A 32 12.49 8.84 4.91
CA VAL A 32 12.56 7.46 4.40
C VAL A 32 11.20 6.98 3.92
N VAL A 33 10.14 7.25 4.69
CA VAL A 33 8.77 6.85 4.37
C VAL A 33 8.27 7.51 3.09
N ARG A 34 8.55 8.80 2.87
CA ARG A 34 8.20 9.49 1.62
C ARG A 34 8.90 8.92 0.39
N GLU A 35 10.04 8.27 0.59
CA GLU A 35 10.80 7.64 -0.49
C GLU A 35 10.54 6.13 -0.64
N LEU A 36 9.61 5.56 0.13
CA LEU A 36 9.15 4.19 -0.07
C LEU A 36 8.41 4.11 -1.42
N VAL A 37 8.84 3.18 -2.26
CA VAL A 37 8.14 2.85 -3.50
C VAL A 37 7.30 1.62 -3.23
N LEU A 38 6.01 1.83 -3.02
CA LEU A 38 5.05 0.75 -2.82
C LEU A 38 4.52 0.26 -4.18
N PRO A 39 4.23 -1.05 -4.32
CA PRO A 39 3.69 -1.57 -5.57
C PRO A 39 2.25 -1.09 -5.81
N ASP A 40 1.94 -0.81 -7.07
CA ASP A 40 0.57 -0.52 -7.49
C ASP A 40 -0.28 -1.80 -7.40
N PRO A 41 -1.52 -1.72 -6.87
CA PRO A 41 -2.41 -2.87 -6.80
C PRO A 41 -2.78 -3.36 -8.20
N VAL A 42 -2.67 -4.68 -8.41
CA VAL A 42 -3.09 -5.32 -9.65
C VAL A 42 -4.34 -6.14 -9.37
N ILE A 43 -5.48 -5.62 -9.82
CA ILE A 43 -6.80 -6.24 -9.61
C ILE A 43 -6.95 -7.48 -10.50
N ARG A 44 -7.53 -8.55 -9.93
CA ARG A 44 -7.97 -9.75 -10.64
C ARG A 44 -9.35 -10.17 -10.15
N THR A 45 -10.12 -10.76 -11.06
CA THR A 45 -11.45 -11.29 -10.76
C THR A 45 -11.64 -12.70 -11.32
N SER A 46 -12.70 -13.38 -10.88
CA SER A 46 -13.24 -14.56 -11.55
C SER A 46 -14.76 -14.43 -11.72
N PRO A 47 -15.29 -14.50 -12.97
CA PRO A 47 -14.58 -14.51 -14.26
C PRO A 47 -13.53 -13.39 -14.41
N ASP A 48 -12.50 -13.59 -15.23
CA ASP A 48 -11.45 -12.59 -15.42
C ASP A 48 -12.01 -11.26 -15.96
N GLU A 49 -11.30 -10.18 -15.72
CA GLU A 49 -11.75 -8.81 -15.91
C GLU A 49 -12.19 -8.45 -17.34
N LYS A 50 -11.81 -9.27 -18.34
CA LYS A 50 -12.22 -9.09 -19.74
C LYS A 50 -13.60 -9.65 -20.03
N HIS A 51 -14.11 -10.51 -19.16
CA HIS A 51 -15.42 -11.14 -19.27
C HIS A 51 -16.42 -10.46 -18.33
N ALA A 52 -17.69 -10.44 -18.76
CA ALA A 52 -18.75 -9.94 -17.91
C ALA A 52 -18.93 -10.86 -16.70
N GLN A 53 -19.06 -10.24 -15.53
CA GLN A 53 -19.60 -10.89 -14.35
C GLN A 53 -21.11 -11.04 -14.51
N LEU A 54 -21.74 -11.87 -13.68
CA LEU A 54 -23.18 -12.11 -13.75
C LEU A 54 -23.88 -11.64 -12.48
N VAL A 55 -25.04 -11.01 -12.65
CA VAL A 55 -25.95 -10.68 -11.55
C VAL A 55 -26.29 -11.93 -10.75
N ARG A 56 -26.24 -11.84 -9.41
CA ARG A 56 -26.49 -12.92 -8.46
C ARG A 56 -25.53 -14.12 -8.55
N VAL A 57 -24.38 -13.94 -9.19
CA VAL A 57 -23.30 -14.93 -9.21
C VAL A 57 -22.10 -14.37 -8.44
N PRO A 58 -21.50 -15.11 -7.50
CA PRO A 58 -20.34 -14.62 -6.75
C PRO A 58 -19.17 -14.27 -7.68
N THR A 59 -18.73 -13.02 -7.59
CA THR A 59 -17.50 -12.52 -8.21
C THR A 59 -16.36 -12.68 -7.21
N TRP A 60 -15.34 -13.46 -7.56
CA TRP A 60 -14.13 -13.57 -6.74
C TRP A 60 -13.20 -12.41 -7.05
N MET A 61 -12.48 -11.92 -6.04
CA MET A 61 -11.56 -10.80 -6.19
C MET A 61 -10.25 -11.08 -5.47
N TRP A 62 -9.13 -10.72 -6.09
CA TRP A 62 -7.82 -10.75 -5.43
C TRP A 62 -6.87 -9.73 -6.07
N LEU A 63 -5.80 -9.45 -5.34
CA LEU A 63 -4.63 -8.71 -5.80
C LEU A 63 -3.50 -9.69 -6.11
N ASP A 64 -2.58 -9.29 -6.98
CA ASP A 64 -1.35 -10.07 -7.20
C ASP A 64 -0.61 -10.32 -5.87
N ARG A 65 -0.43 -11.58 -5.49
CA ARG A 65 0.26 -11.95 -4.25
C ARG A 65 1.71 -11.46 -4.19
N ALA A 66 2.32 -11.14 -5.32
CA ALA A 66 3.66 -10.55 -5.36
C ALA A 66 3.70 -9.18 -4.68
N MET A 67 2.60 -8.40 -4.74
CA MET A 67 2.52 -7.08 -4.11
C MET A 67 2.22 -7.13 -2.60
N TRP A 68 1.69 -8.26 -2.09
CA TRP A 68 1.24 -8.37 -0.70
C TRP A 68 2.36 -8.81 0.26
N LYS A 69 3.45 -8.04 0.30
CA LYS A 69 4.64 -8.32 1.10
C LYS A 69 5.22 -7.05 1.72
N PRO A 70 5.94 -7.14 2.85
CA PRO A 70 6.61 -5.97 3.41
C PRO A 70 7.65 -5.36 2.45
N VAL A 71 7.68 -4.03 2.39
CA VAL A 71 8.65 -3.23 1.63
C VAL A 71 9.44 -2.38 2.61
N ALA A 72 10.76 -2.44 2.56
CA ALA A 72 11.62 -1.70 3.48
C ALA A 72 12.58 -0.76 2.73
N LYS A 73 12.90 0.36 3.37
CA LYS A 73 13.91 1.31 2.92
C LYS A 73 14.72 1.83 4.09
N THR A 74 16.00 2.10 3.84
CA THR A 74 16.92 2.63 4.85
C THR A 74 17.55 3.92 4.33
N ALA A 75 17.49 4.99 5.12
CA ALA A 75 18.34 6.16 4.93
C ALA A 75 19.49 6.15 5.94
N LYS A 76 20.63 6.65 5.47
CA LYS A 76 21.83 6.86 6.27
C LYS A 76 22.21 8.32 6.14
N VAL A 77 22.24 9.01 7.28
CA VAL A 77 22.75 10.37 7.41
C VAL A 77 23.91 10.35 8.42
N PRO A 78 24.80 11.34 8.43
CA PRO A 78 25.87 11.39 9.43
C PRO A 78 25.33 11.20 10.86
N GLY A 79 25.80 10.17 11.54
CA GLY A 79 25.44 9.88 12.93
C GLY A 79 24.12 9.13 13.16
N VAL A 80 23.27 8.92 12.15
CA VAL A 80 21.97 8.22 12.28
C VAL A 80 21.66 7.34 11.05
N SER A 81 21.19 6.12 11.29
CA SER A 81 20.63 5.23 10.27
C SER A 81 19.20 4.87 10.68
N VAL A 82 18.24 5.06 9.77
CA VAL A 82 16.83 4.74 10.00
C VAL A 82 16.32 3.82 8.90
N THR A 83 15.65 2.75 9.30
CA THR A 83 14.95 1.83 8.41
C THR A 83 13.45 1.95 8.66
N ALA A 84 12.66 2.16 7.60
CA ALA A 84 11.21 2.06 7.62
C ALA A 84 10.76 0.84 6.82
N THR A 85 9.75 0.13 7.32
CA THR A 85 9.14 -1.05 6.72
C THR A 85 7.64 -0.81 6.62
N ALA A 86 7.09 -0.83 5.40
CA ALA A 86 5.67 -0.80 5.12
C ALA A 86 5.15 -2.23 4.92
N THR A 87 4.10 -2.62 5.63
CA THR A 87 3.46 -3.94 5.54
C THR A 87 2.01 -3.75 5.10
N PRO A 88 1.53 -4.47 4.07
CA PRO A 88 0.13 -4.35 3.65
C PRO A 88 -0.78 -4.98 4.70
N ARG A 89 -1.81 -4.25 5.10
CA ARG A 89 -2.76 -4.67 6.15
C ARG A 89 -4.08 -5.12 5.56
N SER A 90 -4.72 -4.28 4.75
CA SER A 90 -6.07 -4.52 4.25
C SER A 90 -6.28 -3.91 2.87
N ALA A 91 -7.22 -4.50 2.13
CA ALA A 91 -7.67 -4.03 0.82
C ALA A 91 -9.16 -3.68 0.92
N THR A 92 -9.47 -2.39 0.77
CA THR A 92 -10.84 -1.88 0.75
C THR A 92 -11.27 -1.71 -0.70
N TRP A 93 -12.28 -2.47 -1.11
CA TRP A 93 -12.84 -2.48 -2.45
C TRP A 93 -14.13 -1.68 -2.48
N ARG A 94 -14.25 -0.75 -3.43
CA ARG A 94 -15.53 -0.12 -3.76
C ARG A 94 -15.98 -0.71 -5.08
N MET A 95 -17.16 -1.32 -5.09
CA MET A 95 -17.60 -2.17 -6.20
C MET A 95 -18.31 -1.41 -7.32
N GLY A 96 -18.51 -0.10 -7.13
CA GLY A 96 -19.12 0.80 -8.11
C GLY A 96 -20.65 0.79 -8.12
N ASP A 97 -21.28 -0.16 -7.42
CA ASP A 97 -22.73 -0.28 -7.24
C ASP A 97 -23.23 0.33 -5.90
N GLY A 98 -22.33 0.92 -5.13
CA GLY A 98 -22.59 1.51 -3.81
C GLY A 98 -22.09 0.64 -2.65
N GLU A 99 -21.70 -0.60 -2.90
CA GLU A 99 -21.19 -1.51 -1.88
C GLU A 99 -19.67 -1.41 -1.71
N THR A 100 -19.19 -1.84 -0.54
CA THR A 100 -17.77 -1.82 -0.18
C THR A 100 -17.42 -3.10 0.57
N GLU A 101 -16.36 -3.76 0.13
CA GLU A 101 -15.83 -4.98 0.74
C GLU A 101 -14.45 -4.68 1.36
N VAL A 102 -14.15 -5.27 2.52
CA VAL A 102 -12.82 -5.16 3.15
C VAL A 102 -12.23 -6.55 3.29
N CYS A 103 -11.06 -6.75 2.67
CA CYS A 103 -10.33 -8.01 2.71
C CYS A 103 -9.03 -7.82 3.51
N GLU A 104 -8.79 -8.67 4.52
CA GLU A 104 -7.60 -8.63 5.40
C GLU A 104 -6.35 -9.28 4.75
N GLY A 105 -6.30 -9.27 3.43
CA GLY A 105 -5.28 -9.93 2.64
C GLY A 105 -5.41 -9.62 1.17
N SER A 106 -4.52 -10.19 0.36
CA SER A 106 -4.60 -10.07 -1.10
C SER A 106 -5.80 -10.80 -1.71
N GLY A 107 -6.55 -11.59 -0.94
CA GLY A 107 -7.58 -12.50 -1.46
C GLY A 107 -7.02 -13.83 -2.01
N THR A 108 -7.94 -14.74 -2.29
CA THR A 108 -7.64 -16.08 -2.81
C THR A 108 -7.90 -16.15 -4.31
N PRO A 109 -6.86 -16.43 -5.14
CA PRO A 109 -7.06 -16.68 -6.55
C PRO A 109 -8.00 -17.85 -6.78
N TYR A 110 -8.95 -17.65 -7.70
CA TYR A 110 -9.82 -18.73 -8.14
C TYR A 110 -9.00 -19.87 -8.76
N SER A 111 -9.48 -21.11 -8.57
CA SER A 111 -8.96 -22.30 -9.23
C SER A 111 -10.08 -23.29 -9.45
N SER A 112 -9.94 -24.16 -10.46
CA SER A 112 -10.94 -25.19 -10.78
C SER A 112 -11.14 -26.25 -9.68
N LYS A 113 -10.42 -26.14 -8.56
CA LYS A 113 -10.61 -26.98 -7.36
C LYS A 113 -11.81 -26.54 -6.53
N PHE A 114 -12.27 -25.30 -6.70
CA PHE A 114 -13.45 -24.78 -6.03
C PHE A 114 -14.72 -25.15 -6.80
N VAL A 115 -15.84 -25.26 -6.11
CA VAL A 115 -17.15 -25.48 -6.74
C VAL A 115 -17.49 -24.24 -7.56
N ALA A 116 -18.03 -24.43 -8.76
CA ALA A 116 -18.19 -23.37 -9.76
C ALA A 116 -19.03 -22.16 -9.29
N ASP A 117 -19.97 -22.36 -8.36
CA ASP A 117 -20.86 -21.36 -7.79
C ASP A 117 -20.50 -20.96 -6.35
N SER A 118 -19.37 -21.46 -5.83
CA SER A 118 -18.95 -21.14 -4.47
C SER A 118 -18.50 -19.68 -4.35
N SER A 119 -18.83 -19.04 -3.22
CA SER A 119 -18.25 -17.75 -2.85
C SER A 119 -16.76 -17.89 -2.55
N SER A 120 -16.02 -16.82 -2.80
CA SER A 120 -14.62 -16.71 -2.37
C SER A 120 -14.51 -16.93 -0.86
N PRO A 121 -13.48 -17.65 -0.38
CA PRO A 121 -13.29 -17.90 1.04
C PRO A 121 -12.91 -16.64 1.82
N ASP A 122 -12.41 -15.60 1.16
CA ASP A 122 -11.86 -14.41 1.83
C ASP A 122 -12.24 -13.06 1.19
N CYS A 123 -12.38 -13.00 -0.14
CA CYS A 123 -12.56 -11.73 -0.84
C CYS A 123 -13.41 -11.94 -2.10
N GLY A 124 -14.65 -11.47 -2.06
CA GLY A 124 -15.61 -11.59 -3.15
C GLY A 124 -16.80 -10.68 -2.94
N HIS A 125 -17.59 -10.52 -4.00
CA HIS A 125 -18.75 -9.63 -4.02
C HIS A 125 -19.83 -10.23 -4.93
N THR A 126 -21.11 -9.93 -4.68
CA THR A 126 -22.22 -10.40 -5.52
C THR A 126 -23.09 -9.23 -5.95
N TYR A 127 -22.97 -8.86 -7.21
CA TYR A 127 -23.78 -7.80 -7.79
C TYR A 127 -25.26 -8.19 -7.89
N MET A 128 -26.13 -7.28 -7.44
CA MET A 128 -27.59 -7.47 -7.49
C MET A 128 -28.26 -6.83 -8.71
N ARG A 129 -27.52 -6.01 -9.46
CA ARG A 129 -28.00 -5.30 -10.65
C ARG A 129 -26.94 -5.36 -11.76
N SER A 130 -27.40 -5.28 -13.01
CA SER A 130 -26.50 -5.17 -14.15
C SER A 130 -25.88 -3.78 -14.22
N SER A 131 -24.72 -3.68 -14.86
CA SER A 131 -24.05 -2.40 -15.12
C SER A 131 -24.61 -1.66 -16.35
N ALA A 132 -25.66 -2.19 -16.98
CA ALA A 132 -26.29 -1.55 -18.13
C ALA A 132 -26.82 -0.15 -17.75
N GLY A 133 -26.49 0.86 -18.56
CA GLY A 133 -26.87 2.25 -18.30
C GLY A 133 -25.97 2.98 -17.29
N GLN A 134 -24.94 2.32 -16.75
CA GLN A 134 -23.80 3.01 -16.14
C GLN A 134 -22.91 3.62 -17.24
N PRO A 135 -22.04 4.59 -16.92
CA PRO A 135 -20.99 5.02 -17.84
C PRO A 135 -20.21 3.81 -18.39
N ASP A 136 -20.02 3.75 -19.71
CA ASP A 136 -19.37 2.64 -20.43
C ASP A 136 -20.01 1.24 -20.22
N ASP A 137 -21.26 1.21 -19.76
CA ASP A 137 -22.01 0.00 -19.35
C ASP A 137 -21.22 -0.86 -18.34
N ALA A 138 -20.46 -0.23 -17.45
CA ALA A 138 -19.59 -0.89 -16.48
C ALA A 138 -19.65 -0.22 -15.10
N TYR A 139 -19.42 -1.00 -14.04
CA TYR A 139 -19.10 -0.46 -12.72
C TYR A 139 -17.63 -0.07 -12.65
N THR A 140 -17.31 1.07 -12.04
CA THR A 140 -15.92 1.41 -11.71
C THR A 140 -15.56 0.77 -10.39
N VAL A 141 -14.78 -0.32 -10.45
CA VAL A 141 -14.27 -1.01 -9.26
C VAL A 141 -12.95 -0.37 -8.88
N SER A 142 -12.80 0.04 -7.61
CA SER A 142 -11.57 0.58 -7.07
C SER A 142 -11.12 -0.18 -5.84
N VAL A 143 -9.82 -0.38 -5.68
CA VAL A 143 -9.23 -0.96 -4.48
C VAL A 143 -8.25 0.03 -3.85
N THR A 144 -8.32 0.16 -2.53
CA THR A 144 -7.36 0.90 -1.72
C THR A 144 -6.67 -0.07 -0.78
N VAL A 145 -5.35 -0.23 -0.94
CA VAL A 145 -4.52 -1.03 -0.03
C VAL A 145 -3.96 -0.11 1.05
N THR A 146 -4.25 -0.44 2.30
CA THR A 146 -3.69 0.27 3.46
C THR A 146 -2.44 -0.43 3.95
N TRP A 147 -1.39 0.36 4.19
CA TRP A 147 -0.09 -0.12 4.65
C TRP A 147 0.22 0.43 6.04
N ASP A 148 0.59 -0.46 6.95
CA ASP A 148 1.16 -0.09 8.24
C ASP A 148 2.66 0.13 8.09
N VAL A 149 3.16 1.28 8.56
CA VAL A 149 4.60 1.58 8.51
C VAL A 149 5.19 1.63 9.89
N GLU A 150 6.22 0.83 10.11
CA GLU A 150 7.05 0.84 11.30
C GLU A 150 8.45 1.30 10.93
N TRP A 151 9.10 2.08 11.79
CA TRP A 151 10.49 2.49 11.59
C TRP A 151 11.31 2.31 12.86
N ARG A 152 12.61 2.15 12.67
CA ARG A 152 13.61 2.06 13.75
C ARG A 152 14.94 2.66 13.31
N GLY A 153 15.61 3.37 14.21
CA GLY A 153 16.90 3.99 13.95
C GLY A 153 17.30 5.01 15.00
N GLY A 154 18.59 5.27 15.13
CA GLY A 154 19.11 6.25 16.10
C GLY A 154 18.83 5.93 17.58
N GLY A 155 18.43 4.70 17.91
CA GLY A 155 18.00 4.31 19.26
C GLY A 155 16.50 4.47 19.53
N GLU A 156 15.75 4.93 18.53
CA GLU A 156 14.32 5.15 18.60
C GLU A 156 13.56 4.26 17.60
N GLN A 157 12.24 4.16 17.79
CA GLN A 157 11.32 3.48 16.91
C GLN A 157 9.95 4.14 16.95
N GLY A 158 9.15 3.94 15.91
CA GLY A 158 7.80 4.48 15.86
C GLY A 158 6.98 3.92 14.71
N VAL A 159 5.72 4.35 14.67
CA VAL A 159 4.78 4.04 13.60
C VAL A 159 4.46 5.29 12.82
N ILE A 160 4.26 5.14 11.51
CA ILE A 160 3.74 6.19 10.64
C ILE A 160 2.48 5.63 9.97
N PRO A 161 1.28 6.07 10.38
CA PRO A 161 0.05 5.55 9.80
C PRO A 161 -0.14 6.08 8.37
N GLY A 162 -0.94 5.35 7.59
CA GLY A 162 -1.67 5.96 6.48
C GLY A 162 -0.94 6.03 5.14
N LEU A 163 -0.02 5.10 4.87
CA LEU A 163 0.35 4.88 3.47
C LEU A 163 -0.75 4.08 2.76
N GLN A 164 -1.09 4.52 1.55
CA GLN A 164 -2.10 3.88 0.73
C GLN A 164 -1.60 3.76 -0.71
N THR A 165 -1.93 2.66 -1.36
CA THR A 165 -1.84 2.51 -2.81
C THR A 165 -3.22 2.15 -3.37
N GLN A 166 -3.50 2.57 -4.60
CA GLN A 166 -4.83 2.46 -5.17
C GLN A 166 -4.78 2.03 -6.63
N ALA A 167 -5.79 1.29 -7.06
CA ALA A 167 -6.03 0.99 -8.46
C ALA A 167 -7.52 0.96 -8.73
N GLN A 168 -7.90 1.11 -10.00
CA GLN A 168 -9.27 0.99 -10.44
C GLN A 168 -9.36 0.38 -11.83
N MET A 169 -10.48 -0.25 -12.13
CA MET A 169 -10.78 -0.78 -13.46
C MET A 169 -12.29 -0.79 -13.71
N PRO A 170 -12.73 -0.70 -14.98
CA PRO A 170 -14.12 -0.98 -15.33
C PRO A 170 -14.40 -2.48 -15.22
N LEU A 171 -15.55 -2.86 -14.66
CA LEU A 171 -16.02 -4.24 -14.59
C LEU A 171 -17.46 -4.32 -15.10
N ARG A 172 -17.70 -5.11 -16.14
CA ARG A 172 -19.03 -5.30 -16.72
C ARG A 172 -19.79 -6.36 -15.95
N VAL A 173 -21.07 -6.10 -15.68
CA VAL A 173 -21.99 -7.04 -15.02
C VAL A 173 -23.24 -7.19 -15.87
N ALA A 174 -23.44 -8.40 -16.39
CA ALA A 174 -24.58 -8.74 -17.23
C ALA A 174 -25.66 -9.48 -16.43
N GLU A 175 -26.90 -9.34 -16.86
CA GLU A 175 -28.01 -10.16 -16.38
C GLU A 175 -28.32 -11.23 -17.45
N ALA A 176 -28.32 -12.50 -17.04
CA ALA A 176 -28.73 -13.60 -17.92
C ALA A 176 -30.25 -13.70 -17.93
N GLN A 177 -30.87 -13.52 -19.09
CA GLN A 177 -32.30 -13.72 -19.29
C GLN A 177 -32.54 -14.95 -20.18
N ALA A 178 -33.33 -15.90 -19.68
CA ALA A 178 -33.74 -17.05 -20.47
C ALA A 178 -34.89 -16.66 -21.40
N LEU A 179 -34.74 -16.90 -22.70
CA LEU A 179 -35.85 -16.82 -23.63
C LEU A 179 -36.59 -18.18 -23.60
N VAL A 180 -37.82 -18.18 -23.10
CA VAL A 180 -38.70 -19.34 -23.23
C VAL A 180 -39.48 -19.18 -24.54
N THR A 181 -39.07 -19.90 -25.58
CA THR A 181 -39.87 -20.04 -26.80
C THR A 181 -40.88 -21.17 -26.58
N ALA A 182 -42.18 -20.83 -26.62
CA ALA A 182 -43.29 -21.77 -26.51
C ALA A 182 -43.58 -22.48 -27.85
#